data_AF-A0A401ICS4-F1
#
_entry.id   AF-A0A401ICS4-F1
#
_cell.length_a   1.000
_cell.length_b   1.000
_cell.length_c   1.000
_cell.angle_alpha   90.00
_cell.angle_beta   90.00
_cell.angle_gamma   90.00
#
_symmetry.space_group_name_H-M   'P 1'
#
loop_
_entity.id
_entity.type
_entity.pdbx_description
1 polymer ?
#
loop_
_entity_poly.entity_id
_entity_poly.type
_entity_poly.pdbx_seq_one_letter_code
_entity_poly.pdbx_strand_id
1 'polypeptide(L)'
;MTNTAKVTAPTGFTDTNLSNNSATDTDTVVAAPGVRTPGFWQNTKWQTFWDGIQGNEPAQKTEYNFADSDLLFAPYTNSAQPGKVLDPVTGQYNTGLLIGDFNINGKTDTGEDTIFYTKAQALQIVDASQHPNTDTRYDLGRSLVASWLNYLAGNPIDTANTTDKDARYYIKEGVNWLQAITPDENGDKKGDGALNGQTGSTISSPTADAYWSQGISSASVLPSPYKTNTNVLYPVDAGSVINTNLDNYNNGLGLADGVFYGGNP
;
A
#
# COMPACT_ATOMS: atom_id res chain seq x y z
N MET A 1 19.04 2.61 -13.34
CA MET A 1 20.08 3.64 -13.57
C MET A 1 21.26 3.33 -12.66
N THR A 2 22.49 3.47 -13.13
CA THR A 2 23.68 3.22 -12.30
C THR A 2 24.62 4.40 -12.39
N ASN A 3 25.06 4.91 -11.24
CA ASN A 3 26.08 5.94 -11.17
C ASN A 3 27.34 5.36 -10.51
N THR A 4 28.49 5.57 -11.14
CA THR A 4 29.78 5.12 -10.59
C THR A 4 30.70 6.32 -10.42
N ALA A 5 30.98 6.67 -9.17
CA ALA A 5 32.01 7.64 -8.84
C ALA A 5 33.36 6.94 -8.70
N LYS A 6 34.40 7.47 -9.36
CA LYS A 6 35.77 6.99 -9.22
C LYS A 6 36.69 8.12 -8.77
N VAL A 7 37.58 7.81 -7.82
CA VAL A 7 38.66 8.70 -7.39
C VAL A 7 39.99 8.09 -7.82
N THR A 8 40.94 8.94 -8.18
CA THR A 8 42.32 8.53 -8.49
C THR A 8 43.27 9.29 -7.57
N ALA A 9 44.34 8.63 -7.15
CA ALA A 9 45.34 9.24 -6.29
C ALA A 9 45.97 10.49 -6.97
N PRO A 10 46.20 11.59 -6.23
CA PRO A 10 46.94 12.74 -6.73
C PRO A 10 48.36 12.36 -7.17
N THR A 11 48.92 13.14 -8.09
CA THR A 11 50.29 12.93 -8.58
C THR A 11 51.30 12.96 -7.42
N GLY A 12 52.18 11.96 -7.36
CA GLY A 12 53.20 11.84 -6.32
C GLY A 12 52.81 11.00 -5.10
N PHE A 13 51.59 10.47 -5.07
CA PHE A 13 51.12 9.56 -4.01
C PHE A 13 50.78 8.18 -4.59
N THR A 14 51.13 7.13 -3.85
CA THR A 14 50.72 5.76 -4.13
C THR A 14 49.54 5.41 -3.24
N ASP A 15 48.38 5.14 -3.85
CA ASP A 15 47.27 4.53 -3.14
C ASP A 15 47.50 3.03 -3.00
N THR A 16 47.54 2.57 -1.75
CA THR A 16 47.79 1.17 -1.41
C THR A 16 46.51 0.34 -1.38
N ASN A 17 45.32 0.95 -1.46
CA ASN A 17 44.05 0.23 -1.40
C ASN A 17 43.09 0.66 -2.51
N LEU A 18 43.35 0.20 -3.73
CA LEU A 18 42.55 0.53 -4.91
C LEU A 18 41.08 0.09 -4.83
N SER A 19 40.70 -0.78 -3.90
CA SER A 19 39.33 -1.30 -3.81
C SER A 19 38.32 -0.29 -3.29
N ASN A 20 38.75 0.83 -2.71
CA ASN A 20 37.86 1.90 -2.23
C ASN A 20 37.81 3.12 -3.17
N ASN A 21 38.47 3.05 -4.33
CA ASN A 21 38.50 4.13 -5.33
C ASN A 21 37.26 4.18 -6.23
N SER A 22 36.28 3.30 -6.01
CA SER A 22 35.06 3.25 -6.77
C SER A 22 33.88 3.04 -5.84
N ALA A 23 32.87 3.90 -5.97
CA ALA A 23 31.56 3.68 -5.37
C ALA A 23 30.54 3.60 -6.51
N THR A 24 29.74 2.53 -6.52
CA THR A 24 28.66 2.35 -7.49
C THR A 24 27.35 2.37 -6.74
N ASP A 25 26.47 3.28 -7.16
CA ASP A 25 25.08 3.34 -6.74
C ASP A 25 24.21 2.85 -7.91
N THR A 26 23.31 1.90 -7.65
CA THR A 26 22.37 1.38 -8.66
C THR A 26 20.95 1.62 -8.17
N ASP A 27 20.22 2.41 -8.93
CA ASP A 27 18.80 2.64 -8.77
C ASP A 27 18.02 1.77 -9.76
N THR A 28 17.06 0.99 -9.30
CA THR A 28 16.20 0.22 -10.20
C THR A 28 14.92 1.00 -10.43
N VAL A 29 14.83 1.66 -11.59
CA VAL A 29 13.60 2.36 -12.00
C VAL A 29 12.71 1.35 -12.72
N VAL A 30 11.58 1.00 -12.11
CA VAL A 30 10.54 0.20 -12.76
C VAL A 30 9.61 1.14 -13.52
N ALA A 31 9.39 0.88 -14.80
CA ALA A 31 8.45 1.66 -15.59
C ALA A 31 7.01 1.39 -15.11
N ALA A 32 6.25 2.47 -14.87
CA ALA A 32 4.87 2.37 -14.44
C ALA A 32 4.02 1.66 -15.53
N PRO A 33 3.34 0.55 -15.21
CA PRO A 33 2.51 -0.20 -16.16
C PRO A 33 1.13 0.46 -16.42
N GLY A 34 0.86 1.59 -15.77
CA GLY A 34 -0.47 2.19 -15.65
C GLY A 34 -1.26 1.58 -14.50
N VAL A 35 -2.16 2.38 -13.93
CA VAL A 35 -2.98 2.01 -12.77
C VAL A 35 -4.11 1.06 -13.17
N ARG A 36 -4.54 0.22 -12.23
CA ARG A 36 -5.55 -0.81 -12.41
C ARG A 36 -6.67 -0.66 -11.39
N THR A 37 -7.90 -0.95 -11.81
CA THR A 37 -9.06 -0.94 -10.89
C THR A 37 -9.00 -2.11 -9.91
N PRO A 38 -9.73 -2.05 -8.78
CA PRO A 38 -9.87 -3.20 -7.88
C PRO A 38 -10.38 -4.47 -8.59
N GLY A 39 -11.22 -4.34 -9.62
CA GLY A 39 -11.73 -5.49 -10.39
C GLY A 39 -10.65 -6.21 -11.19
N PHE A 40 -9.63 -5.49 -11.67
CA PHE A 40 -8.46 -6.12 -12.28
C PHE A 40 -7.70 -6.96 -11.25
N TRP A 41 -7.42 -6.41 -10.07
CA TRP A 41 -6.67 -7.11 -9.01
C TRP A 41 -7.43 -8.30 -8.43
N GLN A 42 -8.77 -8.26 -8.45
CA GLN A 42 -9.63 -9.37 -8.08
C GLN A 42 -9.60 -10.53 -9.08
N ASN A 43 -9.29 -10.30 -10.35
CA ASN A 43 -9.33 -11.33 -11.37
C ASN A 43 -8.28 -12.42 -11.10
N THR A 44 -8.69 -13.69 -11.04
CA THR A 44 -7.82 -14.83 -10.71
C THR A 44 -6.58 -14.95 -11.60
N LYS A 45 -6.64 -14.51 -12.86
CA LYS A 45 -5.48 -14.46 -13.75
C LYS A 45 -4.43 -13.45 -13.29
N TRP A 46 -4.86 -12.30 -12.78
CA TRP A 46 -3.97 -11.20 -12.40
C TRP A 46 -3.56 -11.27 -10.92
N GLN A 47 -4.24 -12.09 -10.13
CA GLN A 47 -3.87 -12.35 -8.73
C GLN A 47 -2.46 -12.92 -8.56
N THR A 48 -1.93 -13.61 -9.58
CA THR A 48 -0.58 -14.20 -9.60
C THR A 48 0.52 -13.15 -9.64
N PHE A 49 0.20 -11.87 -9.92
CA PHE A 49 1.16 -10.78 -9.75
C PHE A 49 1.35 -10.37 -8.28
N TRP A 50 0.58 -10.90 -7.33
CA TRP A 50 0.69 -10.48 -5.93
C TRP A 50 0.29 -11.60 -4.97
N ASP A 51 0.56 -12.85 -5.34
CA ASP A 51 0.22 -14.03 -4.54
C ASP A 51 1.43 -14.57 -3.75
N GLY A 52 2.59 -13.95 -3.89
CA GLY A 52 3.82 -14.36 -3.21
C GLY A 52 4.48 -15.58 -3.85
N ILE A 53 4.13 -15.91 -5.10
CA ILE A 53 4.73 -17.00 -5.88
C ILE A 53 5.34 -16.43 -7.16
N GLN A 54 6.64 -16.13 -7.13
CA GLN A 54 7.34 -15.65 -8.32
C GLN A 54 7.39 -16.72 -9.42
N GLY A 55 7.14 -16.30 -10.67
CA GLY A 55 7.28 -17.13 -11.87
C GLY A 55 5.99 -17.79 -12.36
N ASN A 56 4.88 -17.66 -11.64
CA ASN A 56 3.56 -18.13 -12.08
C ASN A 56 2.72 -17.03 -12.77
N GLU A 57 3.29 -15.84 -12.97
CA GLU A 57 2.58 -14.70 -13.53
C GLU A 57 2.23 -14.96 -15.00
N PRO A 58 1.18 -14.32 -15.54
CA PRO A 58 0.78 -14.54 -16.92
C PRO A 58 1.87 -14.11 -17.91
N ALA A 59 1.83 -14.65 -19.13
CA ALA A 59 2.78 -14.32 -20.19
C ALA A 59 2.84 -12.81 -20.50
N GLN A 60 1.78 -12.06 -20.18
CA GLN A 60 1.73 -10.60 -20.27
C GLN A 60 2.81 -9.87 -19.46
N LYS A 61 3.50 -10.53 -18.52
CA LYS A 61 4.57 -9.91 -17.73
C LYS A 61 5.72 -9.33 -18.55
N THR A 62 5.86 -9.71 -19.81
CA THR A 62 6.85 -9.13 -20.74
C THR A 62 6.31 -7.92 -21.52
N GLU A 63 5.05 -7.54 -21.34
CA GLU A 63 4.42 -6.40 -22.00
C GLU A 63 4.58 -5.12 -21.16
N TYR A 64 4.72 -3.97 -21.82
CA TYR A 64 4.98 -2.67 -21.17
C TYR A 64 3.95 -2.25 -20.12
N ASN A 65 2.71 -2.74 -20.21
CA ASN A 65 1.62 -2.39 -19.28
C ASN A 65 1.46 -3.39 -18.12
N PHE A 66 2.45 -4.22 -17.84
CA PHE A 66 2.40 -5.20 -16.75
C PHE A 66 3.70 -5.21 -15.96
N ALA A 67 3.60 -5.62 -14.70
CA ALA A 67 4.77 -5.96 -13.91
C ALA A 67 5.51 -7.16 -14.52
N ASP A 68 6.82 -7.24 -14.38
CA ASP A 68 7.64 -8.32 -14.94
C ASP A 68 7.78 -9.54 -14.01
N SER A 69 7.34 -9.39 -12.76
CA SER A 69 7.40 -10.36 -11.68
C SER A 69 6.24 -10.13 -10.70
N ASP A 70 6.02 -11.07 -9.79
CA ASP A 70 5.19 -10.88 -8.60
C ASP A 70 5.68 -9.66 -7.80
N LEU A 71 4.74 -8.80 -7.45
CA LEU A 71 4.90 -7.51 -6.78
C LEU A 71 5.41 -7.64 -5.35
N LEU A 72 5.36 -8.83 -4.76
CA LEU A 72 5.88 -9.11 -3.42
C LEU A 72 7.35 -9.55 -3.44
N PHE A 73 8.01 -9.50 -4.60
CA PHE A 73 9.43 -9.79 -4.79
C PHE A 73 10.20 -8.57 -5.32
N ALA A 74 11.52 -8.64 -5.24
CA ALA A 74 12.38 -7.68 -5.92
C ALA A 74 12.14 -7.69 -7.44
N PRO A 75 12.16 -6.52 -8.11
CA PRO A 75 12.55 -5.22 -7.58
C PRO A 75 11.42 -4.41 -6.92
N TYR A 76 10.18 -4.92 -6.90
CA TYR A 76 9.01 -4.20 -6.42
C TYR A 76 8.98 -4.01 -4.91
N THR A 77 9.44 -5.01 -4.16
CA THR A 77 9.67 -4.93 -2.71
C THR A 77 11.09 -5.38 -2.38
N ASN A 78 11.60 -4.96 -1.22
CA ASN A 78 12.90 -5.40 -0.70
C ASN A 78 12.78 -6.05 0.69
N SER A 79 11.64 -6.71 0.94
CA SER A 79 11.41 -7.46 2.17
C SER A 79 12.50 -8.49 2.45
N ALA A 80 12.86 -8.63 3.73
CA ALA A 80 13.83 -9.61 4.18
C ALA A 80 13.41 -11.06 3.90
N GLN A 81 12.11 -11.31 3.71
CA GLN A 81 11.61 -12.59 3.18
C GLN A 81 10.83 -12.33 1.89
N PRO A 82 11.41 -12.68 0.71
CA PRO A 82 10.73 -12.50 -0.57
C PRO A 82 9.33 -13.15 -0.60
N GLY A 83 8.36 -12.45 -1.18
CA GLY A 83 6.96 -12.88 -1.24
C GLY A 83 6.15 -12.66 0.04
N LYS A 84 6.75 -12.01 1.06
CA LYS A 84 6.15 -11.86 2.40
C LYS A 84 6.48 -10.52 3.03
N VAL A 85 5.67 -10.14 4.00
CA VAL A 85 5.86 -8.97 4.87
C VAL A 85 5.73 -9.41 6.33
N LEU A 86 6.35 -8.67 7.24
CA LEU A 86 6.25 -8.89 8.68
C LEU A 86 4.90 -8.35 9.16
N ASP A 87 4.03 -9.25 9.62
CA ASP A 87 2.77 -8.89 10.25
C ASP A 87 3.05 -8.20 11.61
N PRO A 88 2.64 -6.95 11.81
CA PRO A 88 2.91 -6.20 13.03
C PRO A 88 2.19 -6.77 14.26
N VAL A 89 1.10 -7.52 14.09
CA VAL A 89 0.34 -8.13 15.18
C VAL A 89 1.02 -9.41 15.66
N THR A 90 1.38 -10.30 14.73
CA THR A 90 1.93 -11.62 15.08
C THR A 90 3.45 -11.66 15.13
N GLY A 91 4.14 -10.67 14.56
CA GLY A 91 5.59 -10.65 14.42
C GLY A 91 6.12 -11.77 13.49
N GLN A 92 5.28 -12.32 12.63
CA GLN A 92 5.62 -13.38 11.69
C GLN A 92 5.59 -12.89 10.24
N TYR A 93 6.47 -13.44 9.41
CA TYR A 93 6.45 -13.18 7.98
C TYR A 93 5.34 -13.97 7.31
N ASN A 94 4.39 -13.26 6.71
CA ASN A 94 3.22 -13.81 6.05
C ASN A 94 3.09 -13.25 4.62
N THR A 95 2.50 -14.04 3.73
CA THR A 95 2.14 -13.57 2.40
C THR A 95 0.89 -12.69 2.50
N GLY A 96 1.03 -11.45 2.07
CA GLY A 96 0.02 -10.43 2.21
C GLY A 96 0.54 -9.04 1.85
N LEU A 97 -0.26 -8.02 2.14
CA LEU A 97 0.03 -6.63 1.86
C LEU A 97 0.21 -5.88 3.17
N LEU A 98 1.36 -5.22 3.33
CA LEU A 98 1.59 -4.24 4.38
C LEU A 98 1.41 -2.85 3.77
N ILE A 99 0.20 -2.32 3.84
CA ILE A 99 -0.16 -1.06 3.19
C ILE A 99 0.34 0.09 4.05
N GLY A 100 1.08 1.03 3.46
CA GLY A 100 1.67 2.17 4.17
C GLY A 100 3.18 2.05 4.42
N ASP A 101 3.78 0.89 4.14
CA ASP A 101 5.23 0.65 4.13
C ASP A 101 5.82 1.23 2.83
N PHE A 102 5.95 2.55 2.77
CA PHE A 102 6.37 3.27 1.56
C PHE A 102 7.85 3.08 1.22
N ASN A 103 8.65 2.55 2.14
CA ASN A 103 10.02 2.17 1.85
C ASN A 103 10.13 0.72 1.31
N ILE A 104 9.03 -0.03 1.41
CA ILE A 104 8.77 -1.33 0.80
C ILE A 104 9.67 -2.45 1.33
N ASN A 105 10.12 -2.32 2.58
CA ASN A 105 11.00 -3.30 3.26
C ASN A 105 10.26 -4.43 3.98
N GLY A 106 8.94 -4.46 3.83
CA GLY A 106 8.05 -5.43 4.42
C GLY A 106 7.95 -5.32 5.93
N LYS A 107 8.16 -4.13 6.52
CA LYS A 107 8.02 -3.89 7.96
C LYS A 107 7.38 -2.54 8.22
N THR A 108 6.75 -2.41 9.39
CA THR A 108 6.28 -1.14 9.91
C THR A 108 7.44 -0.46 10.65
N ASP A 109 8.04 0.57 10.06
CA ASP A 109 9.14 1.30 10.69
C ASP A 109 8.66 2.49 11.53
N THR A 110 9.59 3.11 12.25
CA THR A 110 9.32 4.35 12.97
C THR A 110 8.92 5.45 11.99
N GLY A 111 7.72 6.02 12.18
CA GLY A 111 7.18 7.06 11.32
C GLY A 111 6.28 6.56 10.20
N GLU A 112 6.06 5.24 10.12
CA GLU A 112 5.09 4.63 9.22
C GLU A 112 3.84 4.20 10.00
N ASP A 113 2.69 4.46 9.39
CA ASP A 113 1.41 3.89 9.79
C ASP A 113 1.07 2.83 8.75
N THR A 114 0.81 1.61 9.19
CA THR A 114 0.55 0.49 8.29
C THR A 114 -0.67 -0.32 8.69
N ILE A 115 -1.31 -0.94 7.71
CA ILE A 115 -2.28 -2.02 7.92
C ILE A 115 -1.80 -3.27 7.20
N PHE A 116 -1.84 -4.41 7.89
CA PHE A 116 -1.54 -5.70 7.30
C PHE A 116 -2.81 -6.45 6.91
N TYR A 117 -2.87 -6.90 5.67
CA TYR A 117 -3.85 -7.88 5.22
C TYR A 117 -3.14 -9.11 4.70
N THR A 118 -3.50 -10.28 5.23
CA THR A 118 -3.14 -11.56 4.58
C THR A 118 -3.67 -11.58 3.15
N LYS A 119 -3.06 -12.38 2.26
CA LYS A 119 -3.54 -12.55 0.87
C LYS A 119 -5.04 -12.87 0.81
N ALA A 120 -5.54 -13.73 1.70
CA ALA A 120 -6.95 -14.10 1.75
C ALA A 120 -7.86 -12.90 2.12
N GLN A 121 -7.47 -12.11 3.12
CA GLN A 121 -8.22 -10.91 3.52
C GLN A 121 -8.20 -9.84 2.43
N ALA A 122 -7.03 -9.59 1.83
CA ALA A 122 -6.90 -8.65 0.72
C ALA A 122 -7.77 -9.07 -0.48
N LEU A 123 -7.83 -10.37 -0.81
CA LEU A 123 -8.73 -10.90 -1.83
C LEU A 123 -10.21 -10.67 -1.50
N GLN A 124 -10.59 -10.90 -0.24
CA GLN A 124 -11.94 -10.63 0.23
C GLN A 124 -12.29 -9.13 0.10
N ILE A 125 -11.34 -8.24 0.38
CA ILE A 125 -11.52 -6.79 0.29
C ILE A 125 -11.59 -6.32 -1.18
N VAL A 126 -10.78 -6.85 -2.09
CA VAL A 126 -10.86 -6.46 -3.51
C VAL A 126 -12.00 -7.14 -4.27
N ASP A 127 -12.76 -8.05 -3.65
CA ASP A 127 -13.94 -8.66 -4.25
C ASP A 127 -15.24 -8.10 -3.65
N ALA A 128 -15.89 -7.20 -4.39
CA ALA A 128 -17.11 -6.53 -3.95
C ALA A 128 -18.26 -7.52 -3.68
N SER A 129 -18.24 -8.71 -4.30
CA SER A 129 -19.24 -9.75 -4.03
C SER A 129 -19.10 -10.39 -2.66
N GLN A 130 -17.92 -10.26 -2.04
CA GLN A 130 -17.61 -10.76 -0.71
C GLN A 130 -17.81 -9.71 0.40
N HIS A 131 -18.21 -8.49 0.02
CA HIS A 131 -18.46 -7.41 0.97
C HIS A 131 -19.77 -7.62 1.71
N PRO A 132 -19.74 -7.67 3.04
CA PRO A 132 -20.97 -7.81 3.80
C PRO A 132 -21.68 -6.46 3.97
N ASN A 133 -22.97 -6.41 3.64
CA ASN A 133 -23.93 -5.37 4.04
C ASN A 133 -23.43 -3.91 3.96
N THR A 134 -22.92 -3.48 2.79
CA THR A 134 -22.51 -2.09 2.48
C THR A 134 -21.45 -1.48 3.39
N ASP A 135 -20.75 -2.23 4.24
CA ASP A 135 -19.77 -1.67 5.18
C ASP A 135 -18.67 -0.85 4.49
N THR A 136 -18.63 0.45 4.77
CA THR A 136 -17.73 1.38 4.08
C THR A 136 -16.25 1.16 4.39
N ARG A 137 -15.91 0.34 5.39
CA ARG A 137 -14.54 -0.16 5.58
C ARG A 137 -14.09 -1.04 4.43
N TYR A 138 -14.99 -1.85 3.88
CA TYR A 138 -14.70 -2.65 2.69
C TYR A 138 -14.61 -1.78 1.44
N ASP A 139 -15.44 -0.74 1.32
CA ASP A 139 -15.35 0.21 0.20
C ASP A 139 -14.00 0.95 0.20
N LEU A 140 -13.63 1.54 1.33
CA LEU A 140 -12.34 2.21 1.47
C LEU A 140 -11.18 1.24 1.32
N GLY A 141 -11.24 0.09 1.99
CA GLY A 141 -10.23 -0.96 1.92
C GLY A 141 -10.02 -1.46 0.49
N ARG A 142 -11.10 -1.60 -0.29
CA ARG A 142 -11.05 -2.01 -1.70
C ARG A 142 -10.24 -1.03 -2.53
N SER A 143 -10.53 0.26 -2.42
CA SER A 143 -9.79 1.31 -3.13
C SER A 143 -8.35 1.38 -2.65
N LEU A 144 -8.13 1.28 -1.34
CA LEU A 144 -6.80 1.33 -0.71
C LEU A 144 -5.90 0.16 -1.13
N VAL A 145 -6.41 -1.08 -1.13
CA VAL A 145 -5.66 -2.26 -1.60
C VAL A 145 -5.27 -2.10 -3.07
N ALA A 146 -6.20 -1.65 -3.92
CA ALA A 146 -5.89 -1.43 -5.34
C ALA A 146 -4.86 -0.32 -5.53
N SER A 147 -4.96 0.79 -4.78
CA SER A 147 -3.98 1.88 -4.82
C SER A 147 -2.60 1.43 -4.37
N TRP A 148 -2.55 0.58 -3.33
CA TRP A 148 -1.30 -0.02 -2.87
C TRP A 148 -0.67 -0.92 -3.92
N LEU A 149 -1.45 -1.83 -4.54
CA LEU A 149 -0.95 -2.69 -5.62
C LEU A 149 -0.49 -1.88 -6.84
N ASN A 150 -1.20 -0.80 -7.18
CA ASN A 150 -0.78 0.12 -8.24
C ASN A 150 0.56 0.79 -7.90
N TYR A 151 0.73 1.25 -6.66
CA TYR A 151 1.99 1.81 -6.19
C TYR A 151 3.13 0.78 -6.24
N LEU A 152 2.91 -0.42 -5.71
CA LEU A 152 3.89 -1.51 -5.77
C LEU A 152 4.28 -1.84 -7.21
N ALA A 153 3.35 -1.78 -8.15
CA ALA A 153 3.63 -2.00 -9.57
C ALA A 153 4.49 -0.89 -10.22
N GLY A 154 4.87 0.16 -9.48
CA GLY A 154 5.72 1.25 -9.93
C GLY A 154 4.95 2.47 -10.44
N ASN A 155 3.63 2.56 -10.20
CA ASN A 155 2.88 3.76 -10.58
C ASN A 155 3.19 4.93 -9.63
N PRO A 156 3.31 6.16 -10.15
CA PRO A 156 3.59 7.34 -9.34
C PRO A 156 2.43 7.64 -8.41
N ILE A 157 2.74 8.08 -7.19
CA ILE A 157 1.75 8.44 -6.16
C ILE A 157 1.89 9.88 -5.65
N ASP A 158 2.91 10.59 -6.13
CA ASP A 158 3.20 11.96 -5.77
C ASP A 158 3.00 12.90 -6.96
N THR A 159 2.64 14.14 -6.65
CA THR A 159 2.76 15.24 -7.61
C THR A 159 4.08 15.99 -7.38
N ALA A 160 4.47 16.86 -8.32
CA ALA A 160 5.65 17.69 -8.17
C ALA A 160 5.59 18.63 -6.94
N ASN A 161 4.39 18.94 -6.45
CA ASN A 161 4.22 19.81 -5.28
C ASN A 161 4.04 18.99 -4.00
N THR A 162 5.01 19.07 -3.10
CA THR A 162 5.05 18.31 -1.84
C THR A 162 3.94 18.67 -0.85
N THR A 163 3.14 19.71 -1.11
CA THR A 163 2.00 20.10 -0.25
C THR A 163 0.65 19.61 -0.77
N ASP A 164 0.61 19.03 -1.96
CA ASP A 164 -0.64 18.60 -2.56
C ASP A 164 -1.19 17.35 -1.85
N LYS A 165 -2.52 17.23 -1.84
CA LYS A 165 -3.19 15.99 -1.41
C LYS A 165 -3.19 15.02 -2.59
N ASP A 166 -2.07 14.32 -2.76
CA ASP A 166 -1.83 13.33 -3.79
C ASP A 166 -2.26 11.91 -3.38
N ALA A 167 -1.99 10.91 -4.24
CA ALA A 167 -2.32 9.53 -3.93
C ALA A 167 -1.58 9.03 -2.68
N ARG A 168 -0.34 9.46 -2.44
CA ARG A 168 0.40 9.14 -1.20
C ARG A 168 -0.34 9.66 0.02
N TYR A 169 -0.78 10.91 -0.01
CA TYR A 169 -1.59 11.50 1.07
C TYR A 169 -2.84 10.67 1.34
N TYR A 170 -3.63 10.32 0.32
CA TYR A 170 -4.86 9.57 0.52
C TYR A 170 -4.64 8.10 0.90
N ILE A 171 -3.51 7.48 0.53
CA ILE A 171 -3.13 6.15 1.04
C ILE A 171 -2.88 6.25 2.55
N LYS A 172 -2.14 7.26 3.02
CA LYS A 172 -1.92 7.50 4.46
C LYS A 172 -3.23 7.75 5.20
N GLU A 173 -4.08 8.61 4.67
CA GLU A 173 -5.40 8.87 5.27
C GLU A 173 -6.28 7.62 5.29
N GLY A 174 -6.24 6.79 4.24
CA GLY A 174 -6.97 5.51 4.20
C GLY A 174 -6.49 4.53 5.27
N VAL A 175 -5.18 4.44 5.48
CA VAL A 175 -4.59 3.68 6.59
C VAL A 175 -5.09 4.25 7.92
N ASN A 176 -4.90 5.54 8.19
CA ASN A 176 -5.32 6.18 9.44
C ASN A 176 -6.82 6.02 9.72
N TRP A 177 -7.67 6.14 8.70
CA TRP A 177 -9.11 5.99 8.85
C TRP A 177 -9.48 4.57 9.26
N LEU A 178 -8.89 3.56 8.62
CA LEU A 178 -9.12 2.16 8.99
C LEU A 178 -8.52 1.83 10.37
N GLN A 179 -7.32 2.33 10.70
CA GLN A 179 -6.75 2.18 12.04
C GLN A 179 -7.62 2.86 13.10
N ALA A 180 -8.32 3.96 12.78
CA ALA A 180 -9.22 4.61 13.71
C ALA A 180 -10.45 3.74 14.05
N ILE A 181 -10.97 2.94 13.12
CA ILE A 181 -12.26 2.24 13.27
C ILE A 181 -12.18 0.72 13.08
N THR A 182 -11.00 0.15 13.27
CA THR A 182 -10.78 -1.30 13.39
C THR A 182 -10.24 -1.65 14.78
N PRO A 183 -10.39 -2.91 15.23
CA PRO A 183 -9.85 -3.36 16.51
C PRO A 183 -8.33 -3.22 16.58
N ASP A 184 -7.85 -2.79 17.74
CA ASP A 184 -6.45 -2.85 18.17
C ASP A 184 -6.17 -4.27 18.71
N GLU A 185 -5.43 -5.07 17.95
CA GLU A 185 -5.15 -6.48 18.24
C GLU A 185 -3.85 -6.67 19.03
N ASN A 186 -2.93 -5.70 18.96
CA ASN A 186 -1.58 -5.79 19.52
C ASN A 186 -1.34 -4.88 20.74
N GLY A 187 -2.28 -3.99 21.05
CA GLY A 187 -2.27 -3.06 22.18
C GLY A 187 -1.51 -1.75 21.93
N ASP A 188 -1.16 -1.42 20.69
CA ASP A 188 -0.42 -0.21 20.31
C ASP A 188 -1.31 1.03 20.21
N LYS A 189 -2.61 0.92 20.50
CA LYS A 189 -3.62 1.98 20.42
C LYS A 189 -3.86 2.47 19.01
N LYS A 190 -3.72 1.62 18.01
CA LYS A 190 -4.18 1.77 16.63
C LYS A 190 -4.91 0.49 16.23
N GLY A 191 -5.88 0.59 15.33
CA GLY A 191 -6.50 -0.60 14.76
C GLY A 191 -5.58 -1.25 13.74
N ASP A 192 -5.58 -2.58 13.66
CA ASP A 192 -4.70 -3.34 12.77
C ASP A 192 -5.34 -3.71 11.42
N GLY A 193 -6.54 -3.17 11.15
CA GLY A 193 -7.31 -3.49 9.94
C GLY A 193 -8.09 -4.81 10.03
N ALA A 194 -8.15 -5.45 11.21
CA ALA A 194 -8.81 -6.74 11.42
C ALA A 194 -10.22 -6.82 10.81
N LEU A 195 -10.42 -7.76 9.87
CA LEU A 195 -11.75 -8.07 9.33
C LEU A 195 -12.58 -8.96 10.27
N ASN A 196 -11.98 -9.48 11.34
CA ASN A 196 -12.67 -10.34 12.31
C ASN A 196 -13.77 -9.52 13.02
N GLY A 197 -15.01 -9.98 12.94
CA GLY A 197 -16.20 -9.22 13.38
C GLY A 197 -16.76 -8.22 12.36
N GLN A 198 -16.09 -8.05 11.21
CA GLN A 198 -16.60 -7.33 10.04
C GLN A 198 -17.13 -8.27 8.94
N THR A 199 -17.17 -9.58 9.20
CA THR A 199 -17.71 -10.61 8.29
C THR A 199 -18.89 -11.33 8.93
N GLY A 200 -20.03 -11.46 8.21
CA GLY A 200 -21.24 -12.14 8.71
C GLY A 200 -22.52 -11.30 8.58
N SER A 201 -23.63 -11.75 9.19
CA SER A 201 -24.95 -11.13 9.06
C SER A 201 -25.27 -10.00 10.05
N THR A 202 -24.43 -9.78 11.06
CA THR A 202 -24.63 -8.75 12.11
C THR A 202 -23.36 -7.90 12.30
N ILE A 203 -23.10 -7.00 11.36
CA ILE A 203 -21.93 -6.11 11.39
C ILE A 203 -22.37 -4.70 11.75
N SER A 204 -21.67 -4.07 12.70
CA SER A 204 -21.80 -2.64 12.95
C SER A 204 -21.04 -1.89 11.86
N SER A 205 -21.79 -1.37 10.89
CA SER A 205 -21.29 -0.71 9.68
C SER A 205 -21.26 0.81 9.85
N PRO A 206 -20.18 1.51 9.46
CA PRO A 206 -20.06 2.97 9.50
C PRO A 206 -20.70 3.68 8.29
N THR A 207 -21.57 3.01 7.53
CA THR A 207 -22.22 3.53 6.31
C THR A 207 -22.97 4.84 6.47
N ALA A 208 -23.74 4.98 7.55
CA ALA A 208 -24.50 6.17 7.88
C ALA A 208 -23.78 7.04 8.95
N ASP A 209 -22.51 6.75 9.23
CA ASP A 209 -21.76 7.40 10.29
C ASP A 209 -21.26 8.79 9.85
N ALA A 210 -21.23 9.73 10.79
CA ALA A 210 -20.62 11.04 10.60
C ALA A 210 -19.15 10.90 10.17
N TYR A 211 -18.43 9.85 10.58
CA TYR A 211 -17.03 9.65 10.20
C TYR A 211 -16.83 9.41 8.70
N TRP A 212 -17.78 8.75 8.04
CA TRP A 212 -17.71 8.52 6.58
C TRP A 212 -17.91 9.82 5.79
N SER A 213 -18.77 10.71 6.28
CA SER A 213 -19.16 11.94 5.57
C SER A 213 -18.40 13.19 6.01
N GLN A 214 -17.91 13.25 7.24
CA GLN A 214 -17.32 14.44 7.86
C GLN A 214 -15.89 14.23 8.36
N GLY A 215 -15.41 12.99 8.44
CA GLY A 215 -14.08 12.66 8.97
C GLY A 215 -14.06 12.45 10.48
N ILE A 216 -12.86 12.23 11.02
CA ILE A 216 -12.64 11.88 12.42
C ILE A 216 -11.71 12.91 13.05
N SER A 217 -12.22 13.70 14.00
CA SER A 217 -11.43 14.76 14.63
C SER A 217 -10.46 14.27 15.72
N SER A 218 -10.80 13.20 16.41
CA SER A 218 -9.95 12.54 17.42
C SER A 218 -10.51 11.17 17.82
N ALA A 219 -9.73 10.33 18.47
CA ALA A 219 -10.23 9.08 19.05
C ALA A 219 -11.40 9.30 20.02
N SER A 220 -11.43 10.40 20.77
CA SER A 220 -12.43 10.65 21.80
C SER A 220 -13.88 10.73 21.30
N VAL A 221 -14.07 11.07 20.01
CA VAL A 221 -15.41 11.15 19.40
C VAL A 221 -15.89 9.81 18.87
N LEU A 222 -15.04 8.78 18.85
CA LEU A 222 -15.38 7.45 18.36
C LEU A 222 -16.17 6.63 19.40
N PRO A 223 -17.01 5.68 18.97
CA PRO A 223 -17.66 4.76 19.90
C PRO A 223 -16.65 3.80 20.52
N SER A 224 -17.06 3.13 21.61
CA SER A 224 -16.32 1.98 22.12
C SER A 224 -16.41 0.83 21.11
N PRO A 225 -15.32 0.05 20.89
CA PRO A 225 -14.02 0.13 21.55
C PRO A 225 -13.06 1.19 20.97
N TYR A 226 -13.30 1.70 19.77
CA TYR A 226 -12.38 2.52 18.98
C TYR A 226 -11.90 3.83 19.63
N LYS A 227 -12.60 4.34 20.64
CA LYS A 227 -12.13 5.49 21.42
C LYS A 227 -10.77 5.31 22.09
N THR A 228 -10.27 4.08 22.20
CA THR A 228 -8.93 3.78 22.72
C THR A 228 -7.82 3.90 21.67
N ASN A 229 -8.17 4.04 20.39
CA ASN A 229 -7.23 4.12 19.26
C ASN A 229 -6.55 5.50 19.18
N THR A 230 -5.91 5.89 20.28
CA THR A 230 -5.40 7.24 20.53
C THR A 230 -4.05 7.52 19.89
N ASN A 231 -3.38 6.50 19.35
CA ASN A 231 -2.11 6.67 18.66
C ASN A 231 -2.27 6.91 17.14
N VAL A 232 -3.50 6.81 16.59
CA VAL A 232 -3.80 7.17 15.20
C VAL A 232 -3.56 8.66 14.97
N LEU A 233 -3.07 9.02 13.78
CA LEU A 233 -2.85 10.41 13.40
C LEU A 233 -4.18 11.10 13.04
N TYR A 234 -4.64 12.00 13.91
CA TYR A 234 -5.85 12.81 13.73
C TYR A 234 -5.51 14.29 13.46
N PRO A 235 -6.41 15.08 12.83
CA PRO A 235 -7.70 14.67 12.26
C PRO A 235 -7.52 13.84 10.99
N VAL A 236 -8.49 12.96 10.73
CA VAL A 236 -8.56 12.14 9.51
C VAL A 236 -9.69 12.67 8.62
N ASP A 237 -9.42 12.80 7.34
CA ASP A 237 -10.40 13.20 6.32
C ASP A 237 -11.62 12.25 6.30
N ALA A 238 -12.72 12.72 5.72
CA ALA A 238 -13.93 11.93 5.55
C ALA A 238 -13.64 10.67 4.71
N GLY A 239 -14.10 9.50 5.18
CA GLY A 239 -13.88 8.24 4.48
C GLY A 239 -14.36 8.26 3.03
N SER A 240 -15.47 8.96 2.75
CA SER A 240 -15.97 9.19 1.39
C SER A 240 -15.01 9.99 0.52
N VAL A 241 -14.41 11.05 1.06
CA VAL A 241 -13.41 11.88 0.34
C VAL A 241 -12.17 11.05 0.04
N ILE A 242 -11.67 10.30 1.01
CA ILE A 242 -10.50 9.43 0.83
C ILE A 242 -10.79 8.39 -0.25
N ASN A 243 -11.92 7.69 -0.14
CA ASN A 243 -12.32 6.65 -1.07
C ASN A 243 -12.48 7.18 -2.51
N THR A 244 -13.16 8.31 -2.70
CA THR A 244 -13.31 8.91 -4.04
C THR A 244 -11.97 9.27 -4.67
N ASN A 245 -11.03 9.80 -3.89
CA ASN A 245 -9.71 10.13 -4.41
C ASN A 245 -8.91 8.86 -4.77
N LEU A 246 -8.86 7.86 -3.88
CA LEU A 246 -8.20 6.59 -4.20
C LEU A 246 -8.82 5.90 -5.42
N ASP A 247 -10.15 5.94 -5.57
CA ASP A 247 -10.83 5.42 -6.76
C ASP A 247 -10.44 6.21 -8.02
N ASN A 248 -10.40 7.54 -7.98
CA ASN A 248 -9.91 8.35 -9.09
C ASN A 248 -8.48 7.99 -9.50
N TYR A 249 -7.57 7.81 -8.54
CA TYR A 249 -6.21 7.33 -8.81
C TYR A 249 -6.23 5.96 -9.49
N ASN A 250 -7.00 5.00 -8.97
CA ASN A 250 -7.10 3.64 -9.53
C ASN A 250 -7.74 3.58 -10.93
N ASN A 251 -8.45 4.63 -11.35
CA ASN A 251 -9.04 4.80 -12.67
C ASN A 251 -8.22 5.71 -13.60
N GLY A 252 -7.03 6.15 -13.17
CA GLY A 252 -6.14 6.98 -13.98
C GLY A 252 -6.61 8.42 -14.15
N LEU A 253 -7.44 8.92 -13.24
CA LEU A 253 -8.09 10.24 -13.32
C LEU A 253 -7.30 11.35 -12.58
N GLY A 254 -6.04 11.11 -12.21
CA GLY A 254 -5.14 12.08 -11.57
C GLY A 254 -4.66 11.64 -10.18
N LEU A 255 -4.23 12.61 -9.37
CA LEU A 255 -3.62 12.50 -8.02
C LEU A 255 -2.13 12.17 -7.95
N ALA A 256 -1.47 11.98 -9.09
CA ALA A 256 -0.02 12.00 -9.17
C ALA A 256 0.42 12.33 -10.60
N ASP A 257 1.65 12.80 -10.73
CA ASP A 257 2.18 13.19 -12.03
C ASP A 257 2.49 11.97 -12.89
N GLY A 258 2.06 12.00 -14.15
CA GLY A 258 2.27 10.87 -15.07
C GLY A 258 1.43 9.64 -14.76
N VAL A 259 0.35 9.77 -13.97
CA VAL A 259 -0.66 8.71 -13.80
C VAL A 259 -1.48 8.56 -15.08
N PHE A 260 -1.62 7.31 -15.54
CA PHE A 260 -2.49 6.93 -16.65
C PHE A 260 -3.09 5.54 -16.39
N TYR A 261 -4.25 5.28 -16.99
CA TYR A 261 -4.92 3.98 -16.89
C TYR A 261 -4.15 2.87 -17.63
N GLY A 262 -3.94 1.73 -16.96
CA GLY A 262 -3.25 0.56 -17.49
C GLY A 262 -4.21 -0.56 -17.89
N GLY A 263 -4.02 -1.13 -19.09
CA GLY A 263 -4.80 -2.26 -19.60
C GLY A 263 -5.74 -1.91 -20.77
N ASN A 264 -6.19 -2.94 -21.49
CA ASN A 264 -7.17 -2.77 -22.57
C ASN A 264 -8.58 -2.69 -21.94
N PRO A 265 -9.41 -1.67 -22.25
CA PRO A 265 -10.77 -1.54 -21.74
C PRO A 265 -11.68 -2.71 -22.14
#